data_AF-A0ABD2XD56-F1
#
_entry.id   AF-A0ABD2XD56-F1
#
_cell.length_a   1.000
_cell.length_b   1.000
_cell.length_c   1.000
_cell.angle_alpha   90.00
_cell.angle_beta   90.00
_cell.angle_gamma   90.00
#
_symmetry.space_group_name_H-M   'P 1'
#
loop_
_entity.id
_entity.type
_entity.pdbx_description
1 polymer ?
#
loop_
_entity_poly.entity_id
_entity_poly.type
_entity_poly.pdbx_seq_one_letter_code
_entity_poly.pdbx_strand_id
1 'polypeptide(L)'
;MANHRRQRYRAEWENDIQFRDWLRPFEGDEYRAYCVYCERDFWATPRNCEIHAESERHIGIVNDMNGVIDEDQRIGAKVNAAIIKLTAVFTEHYLAFFLANHLITVVKDISADDDCQKIW
;
A
#
# COMPACT_ATOMS: atom_id res chain seq x y z
N MET A 1 17.24 -45.52 19.20
CA MET A 1 16.14 -44.56 18.96
C MET A 1 16.75 -43.16 18.97
N ALA A 2 16.81 -42.49 17.82
CA ALA A 2 17.42 -41.17 17.74
C ALA A 2 16.62 -40.19 18.60
N ASN A 3 17.27 -39.63 19.63
CA ASN A 3 16.68 -38.68 20.55
C ASN A 3 16.52 -37.34 19.80
N HIS A 4 15.40 -37.18 19.09
CA HIS A 4 15.08 -35.93 18.40
C HIS A 4 14.89 -34.84 19.45
N ARG A 5 15.94 -34.06 19.68
CA ARG A 5 15.93 -32.91 20.58
C ARG A 5 14.81 -31.98 20.08
N ARG A 6 13.85 -31.65 20.94
CA ARG A 6 12.77 -30.72 20.59
C ARG A 6 13.39 -29.35 20.32
N GLN A 7 13.14 -28.80 19.14
CA GLN A 7 13.64 -27.50 18.71
C GLN A 7 12.71 -26.41 19.24
N ARG A 8 13.28 -25.42 19.93
CA ARG A 8 12.55 -24.21 20.34
C ARG A 8 12.31 -23.32 19.13
N TYR A 9 11.20 -22.59 19.13
CA TYR A 9 10.91 -21.56 18.15
C TYR A 9 12.07 -20.56 18.07
N ARG A 10 12.42 -20.12 16.85
CA ARG A 10 13.45 -19.12 16.62
C ARG A 10 12.80 -17.85 16.12
N ALA A 11 12.89 -16.78 16.90
CA ALA A 11 12.41 -15.46 16.52
C ALA A 11 13.06 -14.93 15.22
N GLU A 12 14.25 -15.43 14.87
CA GLU A 12 14.92 -15.16 13.59
C GLU A 12 14.04 -15.50 12.38
N TRP A 13 13.17 -16.51 12.48
CA TRP A 13 12.26 -16.89 11.41
C TRP A 13 11.21 -15.82 11.11
N GLU A 14 10.93 -14.91 12.06
CA GLU A 14 10.07 -13.75 11.82
C GLU A 14 10.73 -12.69 10.93
N ASN A 15 12.03 -12.82 10.64
CA ASN A 15 12.74 -11.92 9.71
C ASN A 15 13.01 -12.59 8.36
N ASP A 16 12.86 -13.91 8.27
CA ASP A 16 13.05 -14.65 7.02
C ASP A 16 11.88 -14.37 6.07
N ILE A 17 12.18 -13.98 4.83
CA ILE A 17 11.18 -13.68 3.80
C ILE A 17 10.21 -14.86 3.61
N GLN A 18 10.66 -16.10 3.82
CA GLN A 18 9.81 -17.28 3.64
C GLN A 18 8.76 -17.47 4.75
N PHE A 19 9.00 -16.93 5.94
CA PHE A 19 8.19 -17.23 7.13
C PHE A 19 7.60 -15.98 7.80
N ARG A 20 8.23 -14.82 7.64
CA ARG A 20 7.91 -13.58 8.36
C ARG A 20 6.46 -13.12 8.25
N ASP A 21 5.82 -13.37 7.11
CA ASP A 21 4.52 -12.78 6.81
C ASP A 21 3.39 -13.53 7.55
N TRP A 22 3.61 -14.80 7.92
CA TRP A 22 2.58 -15.67 8.48
C TRP A 22 2.97 -16.44 9.76
N LEU A 23 4.26 -16.60 10.04
CA LEU A 23 4.75 -17.40 11.17
C LEU A 23 4.94 -16.53 12.43
N ARG A 24 4.44 -17.01 13.57
CA ARG A 24 4.57 -16.38 14.89
C ARG A 24 4.90 -17.41 15.97
N PRO A 25 5.45 -17.00 17.13
CA PRO A 25 5.55 -17.88 18.29
C PRO A 25 4.16 -18.21 18.83
N PHE A 26 3.97 -19.42 19.37
CA PHE A 26 2.73 -19.78 20.05
C PHE A 26 2.79 -19.35 21.53
N GLU A 27 1.72 -18.71 22.01
CA GLU A 27 1.63 -18.30 23.40
C GLU A 27 1.44 -19.52 24.32
N GLY A 28 2.40 -19.75 25.22
CA GLY A 28 2.34 -20.81 26.22
C GLY A 28 3.17 -22.07 25.90
N ASP A 29 3.74 -22.20 24.70
CA ASP A 29 4.69 -23.28 24.39
C ASP A 29 5.83 -22.79 23.47
N GLU A 30 7.04 -22.75 24.01
CA GLU A 30 8.26 -22.33 23.30
C GLU A 30 8.72 -23.29 22.20
N TYR A 31 8.14 -24.49 22.11
CA TYR A 31 8.42 -25.47 21.06
C TYR A 31 7.39 -25.47 19.94
N ARG A 32 6.39 -24.57 19.99
CA ARG A 32 5.34 -24.46 18.99
C ARG A 32 5.39 -23.12 18.26
N ALA A 33 5.03 -23.19 16.99
CA ALA A 33 4.83 -22.05 16.12
C ALA A 33 3.34 -21.93 15.79
N TYR A 34 2.91 -20.74 15.44
CA TYR A 34 1.55 -20.41 15.07
C TYR A 34 1.53 -19.77 13.67
N CYS A 35 0.61 -20.19 12.82
CA CYS A 35 0.35 -19.56 11.54
C CYS A 35 -0.86 -18.63 11.67
N VAL A 36 -0.66 -17.33 11.43
CA VAL A 36 -1.75 -16.33 11.50
C VAL A 36 -2.73 -16.44 10.34
N TYR A 37 -2.33 -16.98 9.19
CA TYR A 37 -3.23 -17.16 8.04
C TYR A 37 -4.12 -18.38 8.20
N CYS A 38 -3.55 -19.48 8.68
CA CYS A 38 -4.26 -20.74 8.86
C CYS A 38 -4.98 -20.85 10.21
N GLU A 39 -4.63 -19.98 11.15
CA GLU A 39 -5.05 -19.94 12.56
C GLU A 39 -4.77 -21.26 13.30
N ARG A 40 -3.59 -21.85 13.06
CA ARG A 40 -3.21 -23.14 13.64
C ARG A 40 -1.79 -23.15 14.16
N ASP A 41 -1.57 -23.94 15.19
CA ASP A 41 -0.29 -24.18 15.83
C ASP A 41 0.31 -25.55 15.47
N PHE A 42 1.63 -25.62 15.39
CA PHE A 42 2.38 -26.83 15.04
C PHE A 42 3.77 -26.80 15.67
N TRP A 43 4.50 -27.93 15.62
CA TRP A 43 5.84 -27.98 16.20
C TRP A 43 6.80 -27.07 15.44
N ALA A 44 7.56 -26.26 16.18
CA ALA A 44 8.53 -25.29 15.67
C ALA A 44 9.81 -25.98 15.15
N THR A 45 9.66 -26.85 14.17
CA THR A 45 10.77 -27.43 13.39
C THR A 45 10.79 -26.79 12.00
N PRO A 46 11.98 -26.53 11.42
CA PRO A 46 12.09 -25.93 10.08
C PRO A 46 11.28 -26.71 9.04
N ARG A 47 11.42 -28.04 9.06
CA ARG A 47 10.69 -28.93 8.15
C ARG A 47 9.17 -28.84 8.29
N ASN A 48 8.64 -28.64 9.49
CA ASN A 48 7.19 -28.47 9.65
C ASN A 48 6.73 -27.11 9.15
N CYS A 49 7.56 -26.06 9.27
CA CYS A 49 7.28 -24.75 8.70
C CYS A 49 7.25 -24.83 7.16
N GLU A 50 8.23 -25.50 6.55
CA GLU A 50 8.30 -25.76 5.11
C GLU A 50 7.07 -26.56 4.61
N ILE A 51 6.77 -27.70 5.25
CA ILE A 51 5.60 -28.52 4.89
C ILE A 51 4.29 -27.73 5.08
N HIS A 52 4.22 -26.88 6.10
CA HIS A 52 3.05 -26.02 6.30
C HIS A 52 2.89 -25.00 5.17
N ALA A 53 3.98 -24.33 4.77
CA ALA A 53 4.00 -23.37 3.68
C ALA A 53 3.55 -24.00 2.36
N GLU A 54 3.94 -25.26 2.11
CA GLU A 54 3.56 -26.04 0.93
C GLU A 54 2.16 -26.67 1.02
N SER A 55 1.48 -26.56 2.16
CA SER A 55 0.16 -27.19 2.32
C SER A 55 -0.89 -26.52 1.45
N GLU A 56 -1.76 -27.32 0.81
CA GLU A 56 -2.83 -26.83 -0.08
C GLU A 56 -3.71 -25.78 0.61
N ARG A 57 -3.99 -25.95 1.90
CA ARG A 57 -4.77 -24.98 2.68
C ARG A 57 -4.02 -23.65 2.78
N HIS A 58 -2.73 -23.66 3.13
CA HIS A 58 -1.96 -22.44 3.28
C HIS A 58 -1.87 -21.71 1.93
N ILE A 59 -1.51 -22.43 0.87
CA ILE A 59 -1.43 -21.90 -0.50
C ILE A 59 -2.78 -21.31 -0.94
N GLY A 60 -3.89 -22.00 -0.66
CA GLY A 60 -5.23 -21.51 -1.00
C GLY A 60 -5.55 -20.17 -0.33
N ILE A 61 -5.24 -20.02 0.96
CA ILE A 61 -5.47 -18.78 1.71
C ILE A 61 -4.55 -17.65 1.20
N VAL A 62 -3.26 -17.94 0.99
CA VAL A 62 -2.30 -16.95 0.48
C VAL A 62 -2.70 -16.45 -0.91
N ASN A 63 -3.15 -17.34 -1.79
CA ASN A 63 -3.61 -16.95 -3.13
C ASN A 63 -4.87 -16.08 -3.08
N ASP A 64 -5.82 -16.40 -2.20
CA ASP A 64 -7.02 -15.60 -1.99
C ASP A 64 -6.65 -14.19 -1.48
N MET A 65 -5.77 -14.10 -0.48
CA MET A 65 -5.25 -12.84 0.04
C MET A 65 -4.51 -12.02 -1.03
N ASN A 66 -3.66 -12.66 -1.83
CA ASN A 66 -2.97 -11.98 -2.94
C ASN A 66 -3.94 -11.43 -3.99
N GLY A 67 -5.06 -12.13 -4.24
CA GLY A 67 -6.12 -11.62 -5.11
C GLY A 67 -6.78 -10.36 -4.56
N VAL A 68 -7.04 -10.30 -3.25
CA VAL A 68 -7.59 -9.12 -2.58
C VAL A 68 -6.62 -7.93 -2.65
N ILE A 69 -5.32 -8.17 -2.44
CA ILE A 69 -4.29 -7.12 -2.49
C ILE A 69 -4.16 -6.53 -3.90
N ASP A 70 -4.20 -7.37 -4.95
CA ASP A 70 -4.14 -6.91 -6.35
C ASP A 70 -5.36 -6.05 -6.70
N GLU A 71 -6.55 -6.44 -6.23
CA GLU A 71 -7.77 -5.67 -6.47
C GLU A 71 -7.74 -4.31 -5.76
N ASP A 72 -7.34 -4.25 -4.49
CA ASP A 72 -7.20 -3.00 -3.74
C ASP A 72 -6.19 -2.06 -4.41
N GLN A 73 -5.03 -2.59 -4.82
CA GLN A 73 -4.01 -1.81 -5.53
C GLN A 73 -4.53 -1.27 -6.87
N ARG A 74 -5.29 -2.08 -7.61
CA ARG A 74 -5.92 -1.69 -8.88
C ARG A 74 -6.99 -0.61 -8.67
N ILE A 75 -7.80 -0.72 -7.62
CA ILE A 75 -8.80 0.29 -7.26
C ILE A 75 -8.09 1.59 -6.88
N GLY A 76 -7.08 1.53 -6.01
CA GLY A 76 -6.27 2.68 -5.61
C GLY A 76 -5.63 3.40 -6.81
N ALA A 77 -5.09 2.65 -7.77
CA ALA A 77 -4.53 3.22 -9.00
C ALA A 77 -5.58 3.98 -9.83
N LYS A 78 -6.80 3.43 -9.97
CA LYS A 78 -7.91 4.11 -10.67
C LYS A 78 -8.36 5.38 -9.97
N VAL A 79 -8.47 5.34 -8.63
CA VAL A 79 -8.84 6.51 -7.82
C VAL A 79 -7.80 7.61 -7.96
N ASN A 80 -6.51 7.28 -7.84
CA ASN A 80 -5.43 8.24 -8.00
C ASN A 80 -5.40 8.86 -9.39
N ALA A 81 -5.63 8.07 -10.45
CA ALA A 81 -5.73 8.59 -11.81
C ALA A 81 -6.90 9.57 -11.97
N ALA A 82 -8.05 9.30 -11.34
CA ALA A 82 -9.19 10.22 -11.36
C ALA A 82 -8.90 11.52 -10.61
N ILE A 83 -8.26 11.44 -9.43
CA ILE A 83 -7.85 12.61 -8.65
C ILE A 83 -6.92 13.49 -9.46
N ILE A 84 -5.88 12.92 -10.09
CA ILE A 84 -4.93 13.68 -10.92
C ILE A 84 -5.66 14.44 -12.03
N LYS A 85 -6.60 13.79 -12.72
CA LYS A 85 -7.40 14.43 -13.77
C LYS A 85 -8.24 15.59 -13.23
N LEU A 86 -8.92 15.38 -12.10
CA LEU A 86 -9.73 16.44 -11.47
C LEU A 86 -8.87 17.62 -11.02
N THR A 87 -7.74 17.35 -10.36
CA THR A 87 -6.79 18.38 -9.92
C THR A 87 -6.25 19.19 -11.10
N ALA A 88 -5.92 18.54 -12.22
CA ALA A 88 -5.48 19.23 -13.42
C ALA A 88 -6.54 20.23 -13.92
N VAL A 89 -7.80 19.79 -14.04
CA VAL A 89 -8.91 20.64 -14.46
C VAL A 89 -9.10 21.83 -13.51
N PHE A 90 -9.11 21.58 -12.19
CA PHE A 90 -9.23 22.66 -11.21
C PHE A 90 -8.09 23.66 -11.30
N THR A 91 -6.86 23.18 -11.50
CA THR A 91 -5.67 24.03 -11.61
C THR A 91 -5.73 24.90 -12.87
N GLU A 92 -6.11 24.33 -14.02
CA GLU A 92 -6.28 25.06 -15.28
C GLU A 92 -7.31 26.20 -15.15
N HIS A 93 -8.47 25.91 -14.56
CA HIS A 93 -9.53 26.91 -14.39
C HIS A 93 -9.16 27.98 -13.35
N TYR A 94 -8.50 27.57 -12.27
CA TYR A 94 -8.01 28.49 -11.25
C TYR A 94 -6.98 29.47 -11.83
N LEU A 95 -6.02 28.97 -12.61
CA LEU A 95 -5.02 29.80 -13.28
C LEU A 95 -5.65 30.73 -14.33
N ALA A 96 -6.63 30.25 -15.10
CA ALA A 96 -7.33 31.08 -16.08
C ALA A 96 -8.11 32.24 -15.42
N PHE A 97 -8.82 31.97 -14.32
CA PHE A 97 -9.52 33.01 -13.57
C PHE A 97 -8.56 34.02 -12.93
N PHE A 98 -7.44 33.53 -12.38
CA PHE A 98 -6.39 34.37 -11.82
C PHE A 98 -5.78 35.30 -12.88
N LEU A 99 -5.47 34.77 -14.06
CA LEU A 99 -4.98 35.56 -15.19
C LEU A 99 -5.99 36.61 -15.62
N ALA A 100 -7.27 36.26 -15.75
CA ALA A 100 -8.33 37.20 -16.12
C ALA A 100 -8.42 38.39 -15.14
N ASN A 101 -8.34 38.13 -13.83
CA ASN A 101 -8.34 39.21 -12.83
C ASN A 101 -7.11 40.12 -12.94
N HIS A 102 -5.93 39.56 -13.17
CA HIS A 102 -4.73 40.35 -13.40
C HIS A 102 -4.81 41.18 -14.69
N LEU A 103 -5.33 40.60 -15.77
CA LEU A 103 -5.55 41.32 -17.04
C LEU A 103 -6.50 42.50 -16.86
N ILE A 104 -7.61 42.32 -16.13
CA ILE A 104 -8.54 43.42 -15.81
C ILE A 104 -7.82 44.56 -15.08
N THR A 105 -6.91 44.21 -14.16
CA THR A 105 -6.14 45.20 -13.40
C THR A 105 -5.22 45.99 -14.32
N VAL A 106 -4.48 45.31 -15.20
CA VAL A 106 -3.58 45.95 -16.18
C VAL A 106 -4.36 46.81 -17.18
N VAL A 107 -5.50 46.34 -17.67
CA VAL A 107 -6.35 47.11 -18.60
C VAL A 107 -6.87 48.39 -17.95
N LYS A 108 -7.28 48.31 -16.67
CA LYS A 108 -7.71 49.50 -15.92
C LYS A 108 -6.58 50.50 -15.76
N ASP A 109 -5.38 50.03 -15.45
CA ASP A 109 -4.18 50.86 -15.31
C ASP A 109 -3.85 51.59 -16.63
N ILE A 110 -3.81 50.86 -17.75
CA ILE A 110 -3.60 51.45 -19.09
C ILE A 110 -4.70 52.46 -19.44
N SER A 111 -5.97 52.17 -19.12
CA SER A 111 -7.07 53.09 -19.41
C SER A 111 -7.07 54.36 -18.56
N ALA A 112 -6.37 54.33 -17.41
CA ALA A 112 -6.16 55.48 -16.55
C ALA A 112 -4.95 56.33 -16.98
N ASP A 113 -4.14 55.85 -17.94
CA ASP A 113 -3.05 56.59 -18.56
C ASP A 113 -3.60 57.61 -19.58
N ASP A 114 -3.38 58.90 -19.30
CA ASP A 114 -3.85 60.04 -20.10
C ASP A 114 -3.37 59.98 -21.57
N ASP A 115 -2.24 59.34 -21.86
CA ASP A 115 -1.73 59.23 -23.23
C ASP A 115 -2.47 58.16 -24.04
N CYS A 116 -3.02 57.13 -23.38
CA CYS A 116 -3.82 56.09 -24.00
C CYS A 116 -5.28 56.53 -24.23
N GLN A 117 -5.83 57.44 -23.42
CA GLN A 117 -7.16 58.02 -23.62
C GLN A 117 -7.26 58.93 -24.85
N LYS A 118 -6.13 59.42 -25.38
CA LYS A 118 -6.06 60.30 -26.56
C LYS A 118 -6.06 59.54 -27.90
N ILE A 119 -5.95 58.21 -27.87
CA ILE A 119 -5.79 57.35 -29.06
C ILE A 119 -7.12 56.67 -29.46
N TRP A 120 -8.13 56.70 -28.57
CA TRP A 120 -9.50 56.22 -28.81
C TRP A 120 -10.48 57.38 -28.94
#